data_AF-A0A7S2K997-F1
#
_entry.id   AF-A0A7S2K997-F1
#
_cell.length_a   1.000
_cell.length_b   1.000
_cell.length_c   1.000
_cell.angle_alpha   90.00
_cell.angle_beta   90.00
_cell.angle_gamma   90.00
#
_symmetry.space_group_name_H-M   'P 1'
#
loop_
_entity.id
_entity.type
_entity.pdbx_description
1 polymer ?
#
loop_
_entity_poly.entity_id
_entity_poly.type
_entity_poly.pdbx_seq_one_letter_code
_entity_poly.pdbx_strand_id
1 'polypeptide(L)'
;SRRYPEYSLSGEGPSTLSDDGKVFFGVRTLAPVGTDTVVAVSASNGDPMWEYQADEVMWNFVPSSVGDGTLIFASSCGSVFRLSATGELMWRAGERVGLVFCAPTGGTLGPNGIF
;
A
#
# COMPACT_ATOMS: atom_id res chain seq x y z
N SER A 1 1.13 -23.22 -8.84
CA SER A 1 0.99 -21.79 -8.49
C SER A 1 -0.49 -21.44 -8.53
N ARG A 2 -1.06 -21.04 -7.40
CA ARG A 2 -2.47 -20.66 -7.30
C ARG A 2 -2.58 -19.23 -7.80
N ARG A 3 -3.29 -19.01 -8.91
CA ARG A 3 -3.65 -17.65 -9.37
C ARG A 3 -4.93 -17.27 -8.62
N TYR A 4 -4.99 -16.08 -8.05
CA TYR A 4 -6.21 -15.53 -7.52
C TYR A 4 -6.85 -14.69 -8.65
N PRO A 5 -7.84 -15.23 -9.38
CA PRO A 5 -8.36 -14.62 -10.62
C PRO A 5 -9.10 -13.29 -10.40
N GLU A 6 -9.39 -12.94 -9.13
CA GLU A 6 -10.10 -11.72 -8.76
C GLU A 6 -9.16 -10.52 -8.52
N TYR A 7 -7.85 -10.75 -8.46
CA TYR A 7 -6.87 -9.69 -8.22
C TYR A 7 -6.04 -9.44 -9.48
N SER A 8 -6.23 -8.27 -10.11
CA SER A 8 -5.34 -7.84 -11.18
C SER A 8 -4.01 -7.39 -10.58
N LEU A 9 -2.95 -8.17 -10.81
CA LEU A 9 -1.58 -7.73 -10.55
C LEU A 9 -1.31 -6.51 -11.44
N SER A 10 -1.21 -5.32 -10.84
CA SER A 10 -0.67 -4.16 -11.53
C SER A 10 0.73 -4.51 -12.04
N GLY A 11 1.13 -4.04 -13.22
CA GLY A 11 2.40 -4.39 -13.88
C GLY A 11 3.68 -3.97 -13.16
N GLU A 12 3.58 -3.52 -11.91
CA GLU A 12 4.70 -3.30 -11.00
C GLU A 12 4.75 -4.51 -10.06
N GLY A 13 5.84 -5.27 -10.10
CA GLY A 13 5.95 -6.53 -9.36
C GLY A 13 5.56 -6.34 -7.88
N PRO A 14 4.72 -7.21 -7.30
CA PRO A 14 4.32 -7.04 -5.91
C PRO A 14 5.58 -7.14 -5.05
N SER A 15 5.90 -6.07 -4.32
CA SER A 15 6.84 -6.22 -3.23
C SER A 15 6.16 -7.12 -2.20
N THR A 16 6.78 -8.26 -1.95
CA THR A 16 6.30 -9.21 -0.96
C THR A 16 7.16 -9.04 0.28
N LEU A 17 6.52 -8.69 1.40
CA LEU A 17 7.15 -8.79 2.71
C LEU A 17 6.63 -10.04 3.39
N SER A 18 7.51 -10.85 3.96
CA SER A 18 7.13 -11.93 4.86
C SER A 18 7.57 -11.60 6.29
N ASP A 19 6.63 -11.58 7.23
CA ASP A 19 6.92 -11.38 8.66
C ASP A 19 5.93 -12.13 9.54
N ASP A 20 6.39 -12.69 10.66
CA ASP A 20 5.58 -13.41 11.66
C ASP A 20 4.55 -14.40 11.05
N GLY A 21 5.01 -15.23 10.11
CA GLY A 21 4.17 -16.22 9.43
C GLY A 21 3.14 -15.64 8.45
N LYS A 22 3.25 -14.37 8.07
CA LYS A 22 2.37 -13.68 7.11
C LYS A 22 3.16 -13.25 5.88
N VAL A 23 2.47 -13.18 4.74
CA VAL A 23 2.97 -12.55 3.51
C VAL A 23 2.04 -11.39 3.18
N PHE A 24 2.62 -10.22 2.95
CA PHE A 24 1.90 -9.00 2.59
C PHE A 24 2.12 -8.66 1.12
N PHE A 25 1.06 -8.28 0.42
CA PHE A 25 1.15 -7.78 -0.95
C PHE A 25 0.06 -6.74 -1.22
N GLY A 26 0.35 -5.86 -2.17
CA GLY A 26 -0.59 -4.89 -2.68
C GLY A 26 -1.47 -5.48 -3.77
N VAL A 27 -2.75 -5.17 -3.76
CA VAL A 27 -3.70 -5.41 -4.86
C VAL A 27 -4.45 -4.14 -5.26
N ARG A 28 -4.92 -4.12 -6.50
CA ARG A 28 -5.85 -3.10 -6.99
C ARG A 28 -7.29 -3.60 -6.86
N THR A 29 -8.12 -2.83 -6.16
CA THR A 29 -9.54 -3.14 -5.92
C THR A 29 -10.45 -2.04 -6.46
N LEU A 30 -10.38 -0.82 -5.93
CA LEU A 30 -11.29 0.28 -6.27
C LEU A 30 -10.64 1.37 -7.12
N ALA A 31 -9.35 1.61 -6.91
CA ALA A 31 -8.64 2.68 -7.60
C ALA A 31 -8.62 2.47 -9.12
N PRO A 32 -8.81 3.54 -9.92
CA PRO A 32 -8.74 3.43 -11.37
C PRO A 32 -7.34 3.01 -11.85
N VAL A 33 -6.31 3.31 -11.07
CA VAL A 33 -4.90 3.00 -11.34
C VAL A 33 -4.16 2.67 -10.04
N GLY A 34 -3.05 1.94 -10.17
CA GLY A 34 -2.15 1.59 -9.06
C GLY A 34 -2.76 0.62 -8.05
N THR A 35 -2.06 0.39 -6.94
CA THR A 35 -2.50 -0.45 -5.82
C THR A 35 -3.21 0.42 -4.79
N ASP A 36 -4.29 -0.07 -4.20
CA ASP A 36 -5.05 0.65 -3.16
C ASP A 36 -5.47 -0.25 -1.99
N THR A 37 -5.25 -1.55 -2.08
CA THR A 37 -5.54 -2.51 -1.00
C THR A 37 -4.28 -3.25 -0.60
N VAL A 38 -4.09 -3.43 0.70
CA VAL A 38 -3.06 -4.29 1.27
C VAL A 38 -3.71 -5.58 1.74
N VAL A 39 -3.17 -6.72 1.32
CA VAL A 39 -3.64 -8.05 1.69
C VAL A 39 -2.57 -8.77 2.49
N ALA A 40 -2.97 -9.42 3.59
CA ALA A 40 -2.14 -10.36 4.32
C ALA A 40 -2.66 -11.79 4.14
N VAL A 41 -1.76 -12.71 3.81
CA VAL A 41 -2.03 -14.14 3.75
C VAL A 41 -1.09 -14.91 4.68
N SER A 42 -1.52 -16.08 5.12
CA SER A 42 -0.66 -17.00 5.88
C SER A 42 0.48 -17.50 5.00
N ALA A 43 1.72 -17.39 5.49
CA ALA A 43 2.91 -17.86 4.79
C ALA A 43 2.96 -19.40 4.64
N SER A 44 2.23 -20.13 5.49
CA SER A 44 2.25 -21.59 5.49
C SER A 44 1.34 -22.22 4.44
N ASN A 45 0.22 -21.55 4.11
CA ASN A 45 -0.82 -22.12 3.24
C ASN A 45 -1.45 -21.13 2.24
N GLY A 46 -1.15 -19.83 2.35
CA GLY A 46 -1.67 -18.79 1.48
C GLY A 46 -3.13 -18.39 1.76
N ASP A 47 -3.68 -18.79 2.92
CA ASP A 47 -5.04 -18.42 3.29
C ASP A 47 -5.12 -16.92 3.63
N PRO A 48 -6.18 -16.21 3.19
CA PRO A 48 -6.37 -14.81 3.51
C PRO A 48 -6.56 -14.63 5.01
N MET A 49 -5.85 -13.66 5.57
CA MET A 49 -5.93 -13.30 6.98
C MET A 49 -6.70 -12.01 7.18
N TRP A 50 -6.35 -10.97 6.43
CA TRP A 50 -7.05 -9.68 6.45
C TRP A 50 -6.75 -8.87 5.19
N GLU A 51 -7.57 -7.85 4.96
CA GLU A 51 -7.41 -6.87 3.91
C GLU A 51 -7.61 -5.46 4.48
N TYR A 52 -6.82 -4.50 4.02
CA TYR A 52 -6.95 -3.09 4.35
C TYR A 52 -7.04 -2.26 3.08
N GLN A 53 -8.19 -1.63 2.86
CA GLN A 53 -8.41 -0.69 1.77
C GLN A 53 -7.87 0.69 2.18
N ALA A 54 -6.78 1.12 1.55
CA ALA A 54 -6.29 2.48 1.69
C ALA A 54 -7.20 3.46 0.93
N ASP A 55 -7.24 4.70 1.41
CA ASP A 55 -7.94 5.81 0.76
C ASP A 55 -7.07 6.52 -0.30
N GLU A 56 -5.88 5.99 -0.59
CA GLU A 56 -4.90 6.55 -1.52
C GLU A 56 -4.22 5.47 -2.36
N VAL A 57 -3.71 5.88 -3.53
CA VAL A 57 -2.96 5.01 -4.43
C VAL A 57 -1.52 4.84 -3.95
N MET A 58 -1.05 3.59 -3.95
CA MET A 58 0.31 3.15 -3.69
C MET A 58 0.97 2.70 -5.02
N TRP A 59 1.83 3.55 -5.58
CA TRP A 59 2.75 3.23 -6.67
C TRP A 59 4.03 2.69 -6.04
N ASN A 60 4.57 1.59 -6.58
CA ASN A 60 5.68 0.88 -5.95
C ASN A 60 5.42 0.62 -4.46
N PHE A 61 4.37 -0.14 -4.13
CA PHE A 61 4.15 -0.60 -2.75
C PHE A 61 5.48 -1.15 -2.21
N VAL A 62 5.96 -0.68 -1.06
CA VAL A 62 7.17 -1.21 -0.39
C VAL A 62 6.88 -1.28 1.11
N PRO A 63 6.21 -2.35 1.59
CA PRO A 63 5.87 -2.47 2.99
C PRO A 63 7.11 -2.82 3.82
N SER A 64 7.13 -2.36 5.07
CA SER A 64 8.13 -2.69 6.07
C SER A 64 7.45 -3.13 7.36
N SER A 65 8.00 -4.16 8.01
CA SER A 65 7.64 -4.53 9.39
C SER A 65 8.85 -4.30 10.28
N VAL A 66 8.60 -3.85 11.50
CA VAL A 66 9.63 -3.68 12.53
C VAL A 66 9.72 -4.87 13.48
N GLY A 67 9.07 -6.00 13.15
CA GLY A 67 9.09 -7.25 13.93
C GLY A 67 8.17 -7.24 15.15
N ASP A 68 7.32 -6.22 15.30
CA ASP A 68 6.28 -6.12 16.32
C ASP A 68 4.90 -6.56 15.79
N GLY A 69 4.86 -7.17 14.61
CA GLY A 69 3.65 -7.55 13.90
C GLY A 69 2.92 -6.39 13.22
N THR A 70 3.43 -5.16 13.28
CA THR A 70 2.83 -4.01 12.57
C THR A 70 3.39 -3.87 11.16
N LEU A 71 2.58 -3.32 10.26
CA LEU A 71 2.96 -3.07 8.88
C LEU A 71 3.00 -1.57 8.61
N ILE A 72 4.11 -1.06 8.10
CA ILE A 72 4.27 0.33 7.67
C ILE A 72 4.40 0.36 6.15
N PHE A 73 3.68 1.28 5.50
CA PHE A 73 3.81 1.52 4.07
C PHE A 73 3.50 2.99 3.72
N ALA A 74 3.84 3.39 2.51
CA ALA A 74 3.59 4.74 2.00
C ALA A 74 2.70 4.72 0.76
N SER A 75 1.86 5.74 0.61
CA SER A 75 1.18 6.06 -0.64
C SER A 75 2.11 6.84 -1.57
N SER A 76 1.72 6.92 -2.83
CA SER A 76 2.40 7.70 -3.86
C SER A 76 2.38 9.20 -3.59
N CYS A 77 1.44 9.65 -2.77
CA CYS A 77 1.23 11.05 -2.44
C CYS A 77 1.99 11.46 -1.17
N GLY A 78 2.79 10.57 -0.59
CA GLY A 78 3.61 10.84 0.59
C GLY A 78 2.90 10.61 1.93
N SER A 79 1.68 10.06 1.91
CA SER A 79 1.04 9.59 3.15
C SER A 79 1.70 8.32 3.64
N VAL A 80 1.89 8.21 4.95
CA VAL A 80 2.47 7.03 5.60
C VAL A 80 1.43 6.41 6.50
N PHE A 81 1.28 5.09 6.41
CA PHE A 81 0.28 4.31 7.13
C PHE A 81 1.00 3.30 8.01
N ARG A 82 0.45 3.06 9.20
CA ARG A 82 0.80 1.90 10.02
C ARG A 82 -0.44 1.10 10.37
N LEU A 83 -0.39 -0.19 10.04
CA LEU A 83 -1.43 -1.16 10.38
C LEU A 83 -0.98 -2.05 11.53
N SER A 84 -1.93 -2.49 12.33
CA SER A 84 -1.74 -3.52 13.34
C SER A 84 -1.52 -4.90 12.69
N ALA A 85 -1.15 -5.89 13.51
CA ALA A 85 -1.05 -7.29 13.06
C ALA A 85 -2.37 -7.87 12.53
N THR A 86 -3.50 -7.27 12.87
CA THR A 86 -4.85 -7.65 12.44
C THR A 86 -5.35 -6.82 11.25
N GLY A 87 -4.52 -5.93 10.69
CA GLY A 87 -4.88 -5.10 9.53
C GLY A 87 -5.64 -3.82 9.88
N GLU A 88 -5.72 -3.45 11.15
CA GLU A 88 -6.39 -2.21 11.58
C GLU A 88 -5.46 -1.01 11.47
N LEU A 89 -5.96 0.12 10.99
CA LEU A 89 -5.17 1.36 10.93
C LEU A 89 -4.84 1.86 12.35
N MET A 90 -3.57 1.82 12.71
CA MET A 90 -3.07 2.36 13.97
C MET A 90 -2.88 3.88 13.87
N TRP A 91 -2.23 4.33 12.80
CA TRP A 91 -2.08 5.74 12.50
C TRP A 91 -1.80 5.99 11.02
N ARG A 92 -2.03 7.24 10.62
CA ARG A 92 -1.70 7.77 9.29
C ARG A 92 -1.09 9.15 9.44
N ALA A 93 0.00 9.40 8.73
CA ALA A 93 0.63 10.71 8.59
C ALA A 93 0.52 11.18 7.13
N GLY A 94 0.50 12.49 6.91
CA GLY A 94 0.32 13.10 5.58
C GLY A 94 -1.10 13.62 5.32
N GLU A 95 -1.22 14.50 4.33
CA GLU A 95 -2.49 15.08 3.90
C GLU A 95 -3.36 14.05 3.17
N ARG A 96 -4.68 14.11 3.31
CA ARG A 96 -5.60 13.20 2.59
C ARG A 96 -5.79 13.68 1.18
N VAL A 97 -5.24 12.93 0.23
CA VAL A 97 -5.25 13.30 -1.20
C VAL A 97 -6.22 12.44 -2.02
N GLY A 98 -6.78 11.39 -1.42
CA GLY A 98 -7.75 10.49 -2.04
C GLY A 98 -7.13 9.55 -3.08
N LEU A 99 -7.98 8.81 -3.81
CA LEU A 99 -7.57 7.90 -4.90
C LEU A 99 -7.15 8.65 -6.19
N VAL A 100 -6.64 9.87 -6.05
CA VAL A 100 -6.20 10.70 -7.17
C VAL A 100 -4.76 10.33 -7.51
N PHE A 101 -4.44 10.29 -8.80
CA PHE A 101 -3.06 10.13 -9.25
C PHE A 101 -2.25 11.36 -8.82
N CYS A 102 -1.34 11.19 -7.85
CA CYS A 102 -0.26 12.14 -7.64
C CYS A 102 0.72 12.00 -8.80
N ALA A 103 0.42 12.68 -9.90
CA ALA A 103 1.36 12.77 -10.99
C ALA A 103 2.64 13.42 -10.45
N PRO A 104 3.84 12.90 -10.73
CA PRO A 104 5.07 13.67 -10.55
C PRO A 104 5.12 14.92 -11.46
N THR A 105 4.06 15.22 -12.21
CA THR A 105 3.96 16.39 -13.08
C THR A 105 3.17 17.51 -12.40
N GLY A 106 3.88 18.54 -11.96
CA GLY A 106 3.31 19.88 -11.79
C GLY A 106 3.77 20.68 -10.58
N GLY A 107 4.50 20.08 -9.64
CA GLY A 107 5.15 20.80 -8.55
C GLY A 107 6.62 21.02 -8.82
N THR A 108 6.97 21.88 -9.77
CA THR A 108 8.11 22.77 -9.47
C THR A 108 7.64 23.51 -8.21
N LEU A 109 8.12 23.10 -7.04
CA LEU A 109 8.21 24.04 -5.93
C LEU A 109 9.25 25.06 -6.41
N GLY A 110 8.79 26.01 -7.22
CA GLY A 110 9.57 27.21 -7.49
C GLY A 110 9.78 27.84 -6.13
N PRO A 111 11.02 28.06 -5.69
CA PRO A 111 11.23 28.80 -4.48
C PRO A 111 10.77 30.23 -4.78
N ASN A 112 9.60 30.57 -4.23
CA ASN A 112 9.07 31.93 -4.06
C ASN A 112 8.41 32.51 -5.32
N GLY A 113 7.11 32.79 -5.25
CA GLY A 113 6.35 33.57 -6.24
C GLY A 113 6.78 35.04 -6.34
N ILE A 114 8.06 35.27 -6.67
CA ILE A 114 8.65 36.55 -7.07
C ILE A 114 9.57 36.25 -8.26
N PHE A 115 9.10 36.53 -9.48
CA PHE A 115 9.77 37.30 -10.54
C PHE A 115 8.72 37.78 -11.54
#